data_AF-A0A971HHJ5-F1
#
_entry.id   AF-A0A971HHJ5-F1
#
_cell.length_a   1.000
_cell.length_b   1.000
_cell.length_c   1.000
_cell.angle_alpha   90.00
_cell.angle_beta   90.00
_cell.angle_gamma   90.00
#
_symmetry.space_group_name_H-M   'P 1'
#
loop_
_entity.id
_entity.type
_entity.pdbx_description
1 polymer ?
#
loop_
_entity_poly.entity_id
_entity_poly.type
_entity_poly.pdbx_seq_one_letter_code
_entity_poly.pdbx_strand_id
1 'polypeptide(L)'
;MIKIQIIYKVIIIISIVILFFIAFYNGLVVRKYSLKTNKILKDQSIRIVLITDLHSQKYGEKQDKIREKIEAENPDIIALAGDIVDDSGRIEGVKLFIEAIKDIAPIYYVTGNHEIRTGEVDKIKGLFRSLGVNVLENSLQKVNVRGVDLIVAGVDDPNIVGYKSPGSNWYKEVYTSFSNMKDMGGYKILLSHRPEKVD
;
A
#
# COMPACT_ATOMS: atom_id res chain seq x y z
N MET A 1 18.37 -50.52 -21.74
CA MET A 1 18.96 -49.19 -21.97
C MET A 1 17.98 -48.16 -22.54
N ILE A 2 17.23 -48.45 -23.62
CA ILE A 2 16.33 -47.48 -24.28
C ILE A 2 15.24 -46.90 -23.34
N LYS A 3 14.59 -47.73 -22.50
CA LYS A 3 13.60 -47.27 -21.52
C LYS A 3 14.15 -46.25 -20.51
N ILE A 4 15.41 -46.41 -20.11
CA ILE A 4 16.07 -45.51 -19.16
C ILE A 4 16.33 -44.13 -19.81
N GLN A 5 16.75 -44.10 -21.07
CA GLN A 5 16.95 -42.84 -21.82
C GLN A 5 15.63 -42.08 -22.05
N ILE A 6 14.52 -42.78 -22.26
CA ILE A 6 13.20 -42.16 -22.39
C ILE A 6 12.78 -41.52 -21.05
N ILE A 7 13.00 -42.20 -19.92
CA ILE A 7 12.69 -41.66 -18.59
C ILE A 7 13.48 -40.37 -18.32
N TYR A 8 14.77 -40.33 -18.60
CA TYR A 8 15.58 -39.12 -18.41
C TYR A 8 15.10 -37.93 -19.27
N LYS A 9 14.72 -38.17 -20.54
CA LYS A 9 14.17 -37.12 -21.40
C LYS A 9 12.84 -36.57 -20.87
N VAL A 10 11.96 -37.45 -20.37
CA VAL A 10 10.68 -37.04 -19.76
C VAL A 10 10.91 -36.19 -18.52
N ILE A 11 11.85 -36.60 -17.64
CA ILE A 11 12.19 -35.82 -16.43
C ILE A 11 12.74 -34.44 -16.80
N ILE A 12 13.62 -34.35 -17.80
CA ILE A 12 14.18 -33.07 -18.27
C ILE A 12 13.06 -32.16 -18.81
N ILE A 13 12.14 -32.69 -19.63
CA ILE A 13 11.02 -31.92 -20.16
C ILE A 13 10.12 -31.41 -19.04
N ILE A 14 9.74 -32.27 -18.08
CA ILE A 14 8.93 -31.88 -16.92
C ILE A 14 9.65 -30.78 -16.11
N SER A 15 10.96 -30.92 -15.90
CA SER A 15 11.76 -29.93 -15.17
C SER A 15 11.78 -28.58 -15.88
N ILE A 16 11.94 -28.57 -17.21
CA ILE A 16 11.88 -27.34 -18.02
C ILE A 16 10.49 -26.69 -17.93
N VAL A 17 9.42 -27.48 -18.00
CA VAL A 17 8.04 -26.98 -17.87
C VAL A 17 7.82 -26.36 -16.50
N ILE A 18 8.27 -27.02 -15.42
CA ILE A 18 8.19 -26.47 -14.06
C ILE A 18 8.98 -25.16 -13.93
N LEU A 19 10.22 -25.14 -14.43
CA LEU A 19 11.06 -23.94 -14.41
C LEU A 19 10.44 -22.79 -15.20
N PHE A 20 9.78 -23.09 -16.34
CA PHE A 20 9.02 -22.10 -17.09
C PHE A 20 7.88 -21.53 -16.24
N PHE A 21 7.03 -22.35 -15.62
CA PHE A 21 5.95 -21.85 -14.77
C PHE A 21 6.44 -21.04 -13.56
N ILE A 22 7.57 -21.41 -12.96
CA ILE A 22 8.19 -20.65 -11.86
C ILE A 22 8.72 -19.30 -12.36
N ALA A 23 9.42 -19.29 -13.51
CA ALA A 23 10.01 -18.08 -14.08
C ALA A 23 8.95 -17.04 -14.50
N PHE A 24 7.77 -17.50 -14.89
CA PHE A 24 6.65 -16.64 -15.28
C PHE A 24 5.59 -16.46 -14.17
N TYR A 25 5.89 -16.83 -12.92
CA TYR A 25 4.98 -16.60 -11.80
C TYR A 25 4.92 -15.10 -11.44
N ASN A 26 3.82 -14.45 -11.82
CA ASN A 26 3.53 -13.05 -11.53
C ASN A 26 2.53 -12.88 -10.36
N GLY A 27 2.55 -13.79 -9.39
CA GLY A 27 1.63 -13.72 -8.25
C GLY A 27 2.07 -12.75 -7.15
N LEU A 28 1.21 -12.57 -6.14
CA LEU A 28 1.50 -11.72 -4.99
C LEU A 28 2.69 -12.25 -4.17
N VAL A 29 3.78 -11.47 -4.14
CA VAL A 29 4.97 -11.75 -3.33
C VAL A 29 4.98 -10.85 -2.11
N VAL A 30 5.15 -11.44 -0.93
CA VAL A 30 5.34 -10.69 0.32
C VAL A 30 6.83 -10.49 0.54
N ARG A 31 7.26 -9.24 0.71
CA ARG A 31 8.63 -8.87 1.10
C ARG A 31 8.62 -8.29 2.50
N LYS A 32 9.59 -8.67 3.33
CA LYS A 32 9.69 -8.23 4.72
C LYS A 32 10.95 -7.39 4.92
N TYR A 33 10.78 -6.21 5.51
CA TYR A 33 11.86 -5.31 5.89
C TYR A 33 11.80 -5.10 7.40
N SER A 34 12.96 -5.11 8.06
CA SER A 34 13.06 -4.85 9.51
C SER A 34 13.89 -3.60 9.72
N LEU A 35 13.26 -2.57 10.30
CA LEU A 35 13.90 -1.32 10.65
C LEU A 35 14.09 -1.29 12.16
N LYS A 36 15.33 -1.04 12.60
CA LYS A 36 15.66 -0.86 14.02
C LYS A 36 15.90 0.62 14.29
N THR A 37 15.32 1.10 15.38
CA THR A 37 15.46 2.50 15.81
C THR A 37 15.54 2.58 17.33
N ASN A 38 16.25 3.58 17.85
CA ASN A 38 16.26 3.90 19.28
C ASN A 38 15.05 4.77 19.70
N LYS A 39 14.23 5.20 18.74
CA LYS A 39 13.02 6.01 18.97
C LYS A 39 11.81 5.19 19.44
N ILE A 40 11.91 3.87 19.39
CA ILE A 40 10.91 2.91 19.88
C ILE A 40 11.63 2.04 20.92
N LEU A 41 10.96 1.70 22.02
CA LEU A 41 11.56 0.89 23.08
C LEU A 41 11.91 -0.51 22.58
N LYS A 42 12.93 -1.15 23.17
CA LYS A 42 13.48 -2.43 22.67
C LYS A 42 12.50 -3.60 22.71
N ASP A 43 11.52 -3.56 23.60
CA ASP A 43 10.46 -4.54 23.79
C ASP A 43 9.20 -4.21 22.98
N GLN A 44 9.19 -3.07 22.29
CA GLN A 44 8.09 -2.66 21.43
C GLN A 44 8.44 -2.90 19.95
N SER A 45 7.44 -3.35 19.20
CA SER A 45 7.54 -3.51 17.75
C SER A 45 6.18 -3.25 17.13
N ILE A 46 6.18 -2.60 15.97
CA ILE A 46 4.99 -2.39 15.15
C ILE A 46 5.22 -3.06 13.81
N ARG A 47 4.16 -3.67 13.29
CA ARG A 47 4.14 -4.23 11.95
C ARG A 47 3.21 -3.45 11.06
N ILE A 48 3.73 -3.02 9.92
CA ILE A 48 2.97 -2.29 8.91
C ILE A 48 2.99 -3.11 7.63
N VAL A 49 1.82 -3.41 7.10
CA VAL A 49 1.70 -3.96 5.75
C VAL A 49 1.51 -2.78 4.80
N LEU A 50 2.48 -2.61 3.90
CA LEU A 50 2.46 -1.60 2.85
C LEU A 50 1.93 -2.21 1.55
N ILE A 51 0.95 -1.55 0.95
CA ILE A 51 0.37 -1.89 -0.35
C ILE A 51 0.38 -0.64 -1.21
N THR A 52 0.86 -0.77 -2.43
CA THR A 52 0.96 0.30 -3.43
C THR A 52 0.71 -0.30 -4.80
N ASP A 53 0.27 0.51 -5.75
CA ASP A 53 0.14 0.14 -7.16
C ASP A 53 -0.73 -1.11 -7.37
N LEU A 54 -1.84 -1.20 -6.63
CA LEU A 54 -2.81 -2.28 -6.78
C LEU A 54 -3.55 -2.19 -8.13
N HIS A 55 -3.75 -0.97 -8.65
CA HIS A 55 -4.44 -0.68 -9.92
C HIS A 55 -5.75 -1.45 -10.11
N SER A 56 -6.62 -1.43 -9.09
CA SER A 56 -7.92 -2.12 -9.10
C SER A 56 -7.85 -3.64 -9.37
N GLN A 57 -6.67 -4.26 -9.24
CA GLN A 57 -6.47 -5.66 -9.55
C GLN A 57 -7.20 -6.56 -8.56
N LYS A 58 -7.74 -7.67 -9.07
CA LYS A 58 -8.43 -8.70 -8.28
C LYS A 58 -7.52 -9.91 -8.07
N TYR A 59 -7.34 -10.31 -6.81
CA TYR A 59 -6.55 -11.48 -6.42
C TYR A 59 -7.45 -12.52 -5.78
N GLY A 60 -7.89 -13.48 -6.60
CA GLY A 60 -8.83 -14.52 -6.19
C GLY A 60 -10.27 -14.04 -6.11
N GLU A 61 -11.15 -14.83 -5.49
CA GLU A 61 -12.57 -14.49 -5.38
C GLU A 61 -12.78 -13.56 -4.19
N LYS A 62 -13.44 -12.41 -4.41
CA LYS A 62 -13.65 -11.38 -3.37
C LYS A 62 -12.35 -10.95 -2.65
N GLN A 63 -11.21 -10.99 -3.34
CA GLN A 63 -9.90 -10.58 -2.81
C GLN A 63 -9.39 -11.48 -1.67
N ASP A 64 -9.83 -12.74 -1.61
CA ASP A 64 -9.39 -13.73 -0.62
C ASP A 64 -7.87 -13.94 -0.60
N LYS A 65 -7.22 -14.09 -1.76
CA LYS A 65 -5.78 -14.39 -1.83
C LYS A 65 -4.90 -13.25 -1.29
N ILE A 66 -5.30 -12.00 -1.51
CA ILE A 66 -4.57 -10.85 -0.96
C ILE A 66 -4.90 -10.66 0.52
N ARG A 67 -6.17 -10.85 0.92
CA ARG A 67 -6.60 -10.83 2.31
C ARG A 67 -5.82 -11.83 3.16
N GLU A 68 -5.74 -13.10 2.73
CA GLU A 68 -5.00 -14.16 3.44
C GLU A 68 -3.53 -13.80 3.64
N LYS A 69 -2.88 -13.23 2.62
CA LYS A 69 -1.48 -12.78 2.73
C LYS A 69 -1.32 -11.63 3.71
N ILE A 70 -2.25 -10.68 3.75
CA ILE A 70 -2.22 -9.56 4.70
C ILE A 70 -2.47 -10.09 6.12
N GLU A 71 -3.50 -10.91 6.30
CA GLU A 71 -3.89 -11.48 7.60
C GLU A 71 -2.77 -12.36 8.18
N ALA A 72 -2.10 -13.17 7.36
CA ALA A 72 -0.94 -13.98 7.77
C ALA A 72 0.24 -13.14 8.27
N GLU A 73 0.34 -11.88 7.83
CA GLU A 73 1.34 -10.97 8.36
C GLU A 73 0.94 -10.34 9.69
N ASN A 74 -0.28 -10.49 10.21
CA ASN A 74 -0.71 -9.93 11.50
C ASN A 74 -0.30 -8.44 11.68
N PRO A 75 -0.71 -7.54 10.76
CA PRO A 75 -0.35 -6.13 10.80
C PRO A 75 -1.00 -5.41 11.97
N ASP A 76 -0.31 -4.41 12.51
CA ASP A 76 -0.91 -3.44 13.41
C ASP A 76 -1.47 -2.23 12.64
N ILE A 77 -0.95 -1.97 11.44
CA ILE A 77 -1.40 -0.94 10.50
C ILE A 77 -1.34 -1.47 9.07
N ILE A 78 -2.33 -1.12 8.25
CA ILE A 78 -2.26 -1.29 6.79
C ILE A 78 -2.07 0.10 6.15
N ALA A 79 -1.01 0.26 5.36
CA ALA A 79 -0.68 1.49 4.66
C ALA A 79 -0.92 1.31 3.15
N LEU A 80 -1.77 2.15 2.58
CA LEU A 80 -2.08 2.20 1.15
C LEU A 80 -1.40 3.44 0.55
N ALA A 81 -0.28 3.25 -0.14
CA ALA A 81 0.60 4.33 -0.61
C ALA A 81 0.37 4.74 -2.07
N GLY A 82 -0.90 4.85 -2.46
CA GLY A 82 -1.31 5.33 -3.79
C GLY A 82 -1.45 4.26 -4.86
N ASP A 83 -2.03 4.66 -5.99
CA ASP A 83 -2.32 3.84 -7.16
C ASP A 83 -3.07 2.54 -6.81
N ILE A 84 -4.02 2.65 -5.88
CA ILE A 84 -4.92 1.56 -5.49
C ILE A 84 -6.06 1.42 -6.51
N VAL A 85 -6.55 2.53 -7.04
CA VAL A 85 -7.54 2.60 -8.11
C VAL A 85 -6.83 2.93 -9.43
N ASP A 86 -7.14 2.15 -10.46
CA ASP A 86 -6.65 2.40 -11.81
C ASP A 86 -7.27 3.64 -12.47
N ASP A 87 -6.64 4.17 -13.52
CA ASP A 87 -7.08 5.38 -14.24
C ASP A 87 -8.44 5.20 -14.94
N SER A 88 -8.81 3.95 -15.24
CA SER A 88 -10.13 3.59 -15.73
C SER A 88 -11.27 3.84 -14.74
N GLY A 89 -10.97 4.18 -13.48
CA GLY A 89 -11.97 4.47 -12.44
C GLY A 89 -12.78 3.25 -12.00
N ARG A 90 -12.30 2.04 -12.31
CA ARG A 90 -12.97 0.79 -11.93
C ARG A 90 -12.88 0.58 -10.41
N ILE A 91 -13.95 0.96 -9.72
CA ILE A 91 -14.03 0.97 -8.26
C ILE A 91 -14.42 -0.39 -7.66
N GLU A 92 -15.14 -1.24 -8.39
CA GLU A 92 -15.73 -2.46 -7.81
C GLU A 92 -14.68 -3.40 -7.18
N GLY A 93 -13.57 -3.66 -7.87
CA GLY A 93 -12.47 -4.48 -7.34
C GLY A 93 -11.80 -3.88 -6.11
N VAL A 94 -11.73 -2.55 -6.05
CA VAL A 94 -11.16 -1.81 -4.92
C VAL A 94 -12.12 -1.81 -3.74
N LYS A 95 -13.42 -1.66 -3.96
CA LYS A 95 -14.42 -1.79 -2.90
C LYS A 95 -14.34 -3.19 -2.27
N LEU A 96 -14.32 -4.25 -3.09
CA LEU A 96 -14.14 -5.61 -2.59
C LEU A 96 -12.83 -5.78 -1.81
N PHE A 97 -11.76 -5.12 -2.27
CA PHE A 97 -10.47 -5.18 -1.60
C PHE A 97 -10.53 -4.55 -0.21
N ILE A 98 -10.99 -3.29 -0.09
CA ILE A 98 -11.11 -2.61 1.19
C ILE A 98 -12.04 -3.38 2.14
N GLU A 99 -13.19 -3.84 1.65
CA GLU A 99 -14.13 -4.66 2.44
C GLU A 99 -13.50 -5.95 2.97
N ALA A 100 -12.59 -6.58 2.20
CA ALA A 100 -11.91 -7.79 2.61
C ALA A 100 -10.88 -7.57 3.72
N ILE A 101 -10.31 -6.36 3.84
CA ILE A 101 -9.16 -6.09 4.73
C ILE A 101 -9.46 -5.13 5.88
N LYS A 102 -10.57 -4.39 5.85
CA LYS A 102 -10.91 -3.35 6.84
C LYS A 102 -10.97 -3.84 8.29
N ASP A 103 -11.27 -5.12 8.49
CA ASP A 103 -11.41 -5.70 9.83
C ASP A 103 -10.09 -6.31 10.36
N ILE A 104 -9.01 -6.29 9.56
CA ILE A 104 -7.70 -6.84 9.96
C ILE A 104 -6.95 -5.84 10.84
N ALA A 105 -6.85 -4.58 10.41
CA ALA A 105 -6.15 -3.51 11.12
C ALA A 105 -6.58 -2.14 10.56
N PRO A 106 -6.38 -1.03 11.31
CA PRO A 106 -6.62 0.32 10.79
C PRO A 106 -5.88 0.60 9.49
N ILE A 107 -6.61 1.14 8.51
CA ILE A 107 -6.09 1.42 7.17
C ILE A 107 -5.82 2.92 7.04
N TYR A 108 -4.65 3.28 6.51
CA TYR A 108 -4.27 4.65 6.15
C TYR A 108 -3.98 4.73 4.66
N TYR A 109 -4.42 5.81 4.03
CA TYR A 109 -4.34 5.97 2.58
C TYR A 109 -3.89 7.37 2.16
N VAL A 110 -3.09 7.38 1.11
CA VAL A 110 -2.73 8.56 0.31
C VAL A 110 -2.98 8.29 -1.17
N THR A 111 -3.25 9.34 -1.95
CA THR A 111 -3.46 9.16 -3.40
C THR A 111 -2.16 8.89 -4.12
N GLY A 112 -2.25 8.11 -5.19
CA GLY A 112 -1.26 8.10 -6.24
C GLY A 112 -1.71 8.97 -7.41
N ASN A 113 -0.94 8.90 -8.48
CA ASN A 113 -1.24 9.67 -9.68
C ASN A 113 -2.38 9.08 -10.52
N HIS A 114 -2.64 7.78 -10.46
CA HIS A 114 -3.73 7.16 -11.22
C HIS A 114 -5.09 7.64 -10.70
N GLU A 115 -5.27 7.74 -9.37
CA GLU A 115 -6.52 8.29 -8.81
C GLU A 115 -6.80 9.71 -9.27
N ILE A 116 -5.77 10.54 -9.41
CA ILE A 116 -5.93 11.92 -9.88
C ILE A 116 -6.31 11.93 -11.37
N ARG A 117 -5.69 11.06 -12.19
CA ARG A 117 -6.01 10.93 -13.62
C ARG A 117 -7.44 10.46 -13.90
N THR A 118 -8.09 9.78 -12.94
CA THR A 118 -9.51 9.42 -13.09
C THR A 118 -10.43 10.65 -13.23
N GLY A 119 -10.00 11.82 -12.73
CA GLY A 119 -10.86 13.00 -12.59
C GLY A 119 -11.93 12.88 -11.51
N GLU A 120 -11.94 11.80 -10.72
CA GLU A 120 -12.91 11.50 -9.67
C GLU A 120 -12.24 11.29 -8.28
N VAL A 121 -11.04 11.83 -8.07
CA VAL A 121 -10.25 11.61 -6.83
C VAL A 121 -11.04 11.89 -5.54
N ASP A 122 -11.90 12.89 -5.52
CA ASP A 122 -12.74 13.20 -4.35
C ASP A 122 -13.79 12.13 -4.05
N LYS A 123 -14.40 11.58 -5.09
CA LYS A 123 -15.34 10.48 -4.97
C LYS A 123 -14.63 9.21 -4.49
N ILE A 124 -13.42 8.96 -4.98
CA ILE A 124 -12.56 7.85 -4.53
C ILE A 124 -12.24 8.00 -3.03
N LYS A 125 -11.75 9.17 -2.62
CA LYS A 125 -11.47 9.44 -1.21
C LYS A 125 -12.72 9.35 -0.33
N GLY A 126 -13.84 9.89 -0.80
CA GLY A 126 -15.14 9.79 -0.13
C GLY A 126 -15.58 8.34 0.08
N LEU A 127 -15.43 7.50 -0.95
CA LEU A 127 -15.69 6.06 -0.84
C LEU A 127 -14.77 5.42 0.20
N PHE A 128 -13.46 5.68 0.16
CA PHE A 128 -12.50 5.09 1.10
C PHE A 128 -12.86 5.44 2.54
N ARG A 129 -13.21 6.71 2.81
CA ARG A 129 -13.73 7.13 4.11
C ARG A 129 -15.00 6.40 4.51
N SER A 130 -15.95 6.25 3.58
CA SER A 130 -17.21 5.53 3.85
C SER A 130 -17.00 4.05 4.19
N LEU A 131 -15.86 3.47 3.78
CA LEU A 131 -15.45 2.11 4.09
C LEU A 131 -14.55 2.01 5.34
N GLY A 132 -14.33 3.12 6.07
CA GLY A 132 -13.55 3.15 7.30
C GLY A 132 -12.05 3.39 7.12
N VAL A 133 -11.60 3.79 5.93
CA VAL A 133 -10.19 4.10 5.66
C VAL A 133 -9.84 5.51 6.13
N ASN A 134 -8.71 5.67 6.82
CA ASN A 134 -8.14 6.95 7.20
C ASN A 134 -7.41 7.59 6.00
N VAL A 135 -8.13 8.40 5.23
CA VAL A 135 -7.58 9.17 4.10
C VAL A 135 -6.85 10.40 4.65
N LEU A 136 -5.52 10.47 4.45
CA LEU A 136 -4.66 11.44 5.12
C LEU A 136 -4.64 12.83 4.47
N GLU A 137 -4.67 12.97 3.15
CA GLU A 137 -4.76 14.27 2.44
C GLU A 137 -3.87 15.40 3.00
N ASN A 138 -2.54 15.30 2.87
CA ASN A 138 -1.60 16.29 3.42
C ASN A 138 -1.83 16.58 4.92
N SER A 139 -2.24 15.57 5.68
CA SER A 139 -2.45 15.65 7.13
C SER A 139 -1.78 14.50 7.86
N LEU A 140 -1.94 14.52 9.18
CA LEU A 140 -1.38 13.51 10.07
C LEU A 140 -2.41 13.07 11.10
N GLN A 141 -2.18 11.89 11.66
CA GLN A 141 -2.90 11.38 12.80
C GLN A 141 -1.90 10.89 13.86
N LYS A 142 -2.18 11.23 15.13
CA LYS A 142 -1.49 10.67 16.28
C LYS A 142 -2.20 9.40 16.70
N VAL A 143 -1.48 8.30 16.79
CA VAL A 143 -2.05 7.02 17.21
C VAL A 143 -1.11 6.30 18.16
N ASN A 144 -1.68 5.56 19.11
CA ASN A 144 -0.92 4.67 19.97
C ASN A 144 -1.15 3.23 19.51
N VAL A 145 -0.07 2.55 19.10
CA VAL A 145 -0.12 1.18 18.58
C VAL A 145 0.80 0.32 19.41
N ARG A 146 0.23 -0.64 20.14
CA ARG A 146 0.97 -1.51 21.08
C ARG A 146 1.84 -0.73 22.08
N GLY A 147 1.34 0.40 22.56
CA GLY A 147 2.07 1.27 23.50
C GLY A 147 3.12 2.18 22.84
N VAL A 148 3.24 2.18 21.50
CA VAL A 148 4.12 3.09 20.77
C VAL A 148 3.32 4.27 20.25
N ASP A 149 3.71 5.48 20.62
CA ASP A 149 3.14 6.71 20.06
C ASP A 149 3.70 6.96 18.65
N LEU A 150 2.80 6.95 17.67
CA LEU A 150 3.06 7.18 16.26
C LEU A 150 2.43 8.46 15.77
N ILE A 151 3.09 9.07 14.80
CA ILE A 151 2.51 10.07 13.91
C ILE A 151 2.48 9.45 12.53
N VAL A 152 1.27 9.11 12.06
CA VAL A 152 1.04 8.64 10.70
C VAL A 152 0.65 9.84 9.86
N ALA A 153 1.56 10.29 9.02
CA ALA A 153 1.39 11.41 8.10
C ALA A 153 1.27 10.91 6.67
N GLY A 154 0.59 11.67 5.83
CA GLY A 154 0.42 11.30 4.43
C GLY A 154 0.25 12.50 3.54
N VAL A 155 0.87 12.46 2.36
CA VAL A 155 0.74 13.49 1.33
C VAL A 155 -0.05 12.95 0.13
N ASP A 156 -0.90 13.79 -0.45
CA ASP A 156 -1.48 13.47 -1.76
C ASP A 156 -0.42 13.61 -2.85
N ASP A 157 -0.52 12.80 -3.90
CA ASP A 157 0.34 12.92 -5.08
C ASP A 157 0.29 14.34 -5.69
N PRO A 158 1.45 14.92 -6.08
CA PRO A 158 1.55 16.31 -6.54
C PRO A 158 0.75 16.63 -7.80
N ASN A 159 0.30 15.64 -8.59
CA ASN A 159 -0.57 15.89 -9.73
C ASN A 159 -1.93 16.49 -9.30
N ILE A 160 -2.27 16.45 -8.01
CA ILE A 160 -3.50 17.02 -7.46
C ILE A 160 -3.57 18.53 -7.74
N VAL A 161 -2.42 19.21 -7.85
CA VAL A 161 -2.34 20.63 -8.25
C VAL A 161 -2.97 20.86 -9.61
N GLY A 162 -2.64 20.02 -10.60
CA GLY A 162 -3.17 20.15 -11.96
C GLY A 162 -4.68 19.92 -12.04
N TYR A 163 -5.25 19.19 -11.08
CA TYR A 163 -6.65 18.83 -11.04
C TYR A 163 -7.50 19.79 -10.17
N LYS A 164 -7.11 20.02 -8.92
CA LYS A 164 -7.89 20.77 -7.92
C LYS A 164 -7.50 22.23 -7.76
N SER A 165 -6.22 22.55 -7.94
CA SER A 165 -5.72 23.87 -7.62
C SER A 165 -4.65 24.30 -8.62
N PRO A 166 -5.00 24.47 -9.90
CA PRO A 166 -4.04 24.87 -10.92
C PRO A 166 -3.30 26.15 -10.51
N GLY A 167 -1.97 26.12 -10.51
CA GLY A 167 -1.13 27.24 -10.07
C GLY A 167 -0.80 27.28 -8.57
N SER A 168 -1.34 26.36 -7.77
CA SER A 168 -0.90 26.16 -6.39
C SER A 168 0.51 25.56 -6.32
N ASN A 169 1.16 25.73 -5.18
CA ASN A 169 2.48 25.17 -4.92
C ASN A 169 2.35 24.04 -3.90
N TRP A 170 2.26 22.81 -4.40
CA TRP A 170 2.16 21.61 -3.60
C TRP A 170 3.24 21.52 -2.51
N TYR A 171 4.50 21.85 -2.82
CA TYR A 171 5.58 21.80 -1.84
C TYR A 171 5.33 22.76 -0.68
N LYS A 172 4.83 23.96 -0.98
CA LYS A 172 4.48 24.95 0.05
C LYS A 172 3.34 24.46 0.93
N GLU A 173 2.32 23.84 0.33
CA GLU A 173 1.18 23.28 1.07
C GLU A 173 1.61 22.15 2.00
N VAL A 174 2.35 21.16 1.47
CA VAL A 174 2.92 20.06 2.25
C VAL A 174 3.80 20.57 3.38
N TYR A 175 4.72 21.51 3.10
CA TYR A 175 5.56 22.11 4.13
C TYR A 175 4.74 22.81 5.22
N THR A 176 3.69 23.55 4.82
CA THR A 176 2.81 24.24 5.75
C THR A 176 2.07 23.24 6.65
N SER A 177 1.50 22.19 6.05
CA SER A 177 0.78 21.12 6.76
C SER A 177 1.63 20.42 7.83
N PHE A 178 2.94 20.31 7.59
CA PHE A 178 3.86 19.58 8.48
C PHE A 178 4.89 20.46 9.18
N SER A 179 4.71 21.78 9.15
CA SER A 179 5.63 22.76 9.75
C SER A 179 5.94 22.49 11.22
N ASN A 180 4.93 22.07 12.00
CA ASN A 180 5.07 21.76 13.42
C ASN A 180 5.43 20.29 13.69
N MET A 181 5.57 19.45 12.66
CA MET A 181 5.79 18.01 12.84
C MET A 181 7.08 17.72 13.60
N LYS A 182 8.12 18.52 13.40
CA LYS A 182 9.43 18.37 14.06
C LYS A 182 9.31 18.38 15.59
N ASP A 183 8.43 19.22 16.12
CA ASP A 183 8.26 19.43 17.57
C ASP A 183 7.31 18.41 18.22
N MET A 184 6.62 17.60 17.40
CA MET A 184 5.71 16.57 17.91
C MET A 184 6.49 15.34 18.41
N GLY A 185 6.14 14.86 19.60
CA GLY A 185 6.62 13.57 20.13
C GLY A 185 6.07 12.36 19.37
N GLY A 186 6.77 11.24 19.45
CA GLY A 186 6.39 9.97 18.79
C GLY A 186 7.21 9.66 17.53
N TYR A 187 7.15 8.40 17.12
CA TYR A 187 7.81 7.93 15.90
C TYR A 187 6.98 8.33 14.67
N LYS A 188 7.64 8.91 13.67
CA LYS A 188 6.96 9.52 12.51
C LYS A 188 7.07 8.60 11.31
N ILE A 189 5.95 8.42 10.63
CA ILE A 189 5.83 7.64 9.40
C ILE A 189 5.14 8.52 8.38
N LEU A 190 5.77 8.72 7.22
CA LEU A 190 5.20 9.46 6.11
C LEU A 190 4.80 8.47 5.00
N LEU A 191 3.53 8.47 4.63
CA LEU A 191 3.02 7.79 3.44
C LEU A 191 3.09 8.78 2.26
N SER A 192 3.75 8.36 1.19
CA SER A 192 3.82 9.10 -0.06
C SER A 192 3.91 8.12 -1.21
N HIS A 193 3.13 8.35 -2.27
CA HIS A 193 3.29 7.63 -3.53
C HIS A 193 4.55 8.04 -4.29
N ARG A 194 5.05 9.27 -4.04
CA ARG A 194 6.26 9.85 -4.63
C ARG A 194 7.24 10.25 -3.54
N PRO A 195 7.91 9.29 -2.89
CA PRO A 195 8.85 9.60 -1.81
C PRO A 195 9.97 10.54 -2.27
N GLU A 196 10.38 10.47 -3.53
CA GLU A 196 11.42 11.34 -4.12
C GLU A 196 11.02 12.83 -4.22
N LYS A 197 9.76 13.16 -3.93
CA LYS A 197 9.25 14.54 -3.91
C LYS A 197 9.15 15.13 -2.51
N VAL A 198 9.41 14.34 -1.47
CA VAL A 198 9.23 14.74 -0.06
C VAL A 198 10.47 14.51 0.82
N ASP A 199 11.62 14.17 0.22
CA ASP A 199 12.91 14.06 0.91
C ASP A 199 13.50 15.41 1.36
#